data_AF-A0A6P4EGJ5-F1
#
_entry.id   AF-A0A6P4EGJ5-F1
#
_cell.length_a   1.000
_cell.length_b   1.000
_cell.length_c   1.000
_cell.angle_alpha   90.00
_cell.angle_beta   90.00
_cell.angle_gamma   90.00
#
_symmetry.space_group_name_H-M   'P 1'
#
loop_
_entity.id
_entity.type
_entity.pdbx_description
1 polymer ?
#
loop_
_entity_poly.entity_id
_entity_poly.type
_entity_poly.pdbx_seq_one_letter_code
_entity_poly.pdbx_strand_id
1 'polypeptide(L)'
;MILRKFGQGGSIEQEERSRDAYMRRVPSTLSRIKDLMNGADRSVWRCDPSNHKVGVTYEEVTRLLQGYIENEVDLNRDGSCSRDCAFYKSTKSEGCTDKKFCSEQPKCSGGVYDCRFVESDMKVCQAAKNSNRRYEFIQYESGRVLGNGGSCHTWLCDAKSWRRWIFMQCSYCLCLCDDQGDNSDRYFNLRPVIAEVEKNRVVTGLRFVKRNRVFHLQIQEGELLPRGVISESTLYWVPVDSYSVSDKDVRKDIDYHMLSYEKRSIDLDDLNADNNNSVVTGLRFKVKGTHLHLEAQFSRFEFQSGVLIEPQTTSYWMSGSDDERRGKVPLKDPQVSTRSLAASIPYPSDNQFFEFTNTGFDKDAGQTTVPFIDIQDVISKPAVPLSGIGIYYKGRDGFGGFLAPKIITYDFSPHVQLPKWESA
;
A
#
# COMPACT_ATOMS: atom_id res chain seq x y z
N MET A 1 -49.97 -20.45 -21.02
CA MET A 1 -51.18 -21.17 -20.57
C MET A 1 -52.02 -20.43 -19.50
N ILE A 2 -51.46 -19.90 -18.40
CA ILE A 2 -52.25 -19.22 -17.34
C ILE A 2 -52.92 -17.93 -17.85
N LEU A 3 -52.23 -17.12 -18.66
CA LEU A 3 -52.75 -15.86 -19.24
C LEU A 3 -53.90 -16.08 -20.25
N ARG A 4 -54.01 -17.27 -20.85
CA ARG A 4 -55.14 -17.64 -21.71
C ARG A 4 -56.43 -17.88 -20.95
N LYS A 5 -56.35 -18.36 -19.70
CA LYS A 5 -57.53 -18.51 -18.83
C LYS A 5 -58.17 -17.16 -18.47
N PHE A 6 -57.44 -16.05 -18.68
CA PHE A 6 -57.91 -14.69 -18.43
C PHE A 6 -58.13 -13.86 -19.70
N GLY A 7 -58.16 -14.48 -20.89
CA GLY A 7 -58.50 -13.80 -22.15
C GLY A 7 -57.44 -12.81 -22.67
N GLN A 8 -56.22 -12.83 -22.13
CA GLN A 8 -55.14 -11.87 -22.44
C GLN A 8 -53.93 -12.52 -23.15
N GLY A 9 -54.05 -13.73 -23.67
CA GLY A 9 -52.95 -14.46 -24.33
C GLY A 9 -52.91 -14.28 -25.85
N GLY A 10 -51.70 -14.15 -26.43
CA GLY A 10 -51.48 -14.18 -27.89
C GLY A 10 -51.80 -15.54 -28.55
N SER A 11 -51.79 -15.55 -29.89
CA SER A 11 -52.05 -16.77 -30.70
C SER A 11 -51.04 -17.90 -30.38
N ILE A 12 -51.45 -19.19 -30.49
CA ILE A 12 -50.53 -20.35 -30.36
C ILE A 12 -49.32 -20.15 -31.25
N GLU A 13 -49.57 -19.70 -32.48
CA GLU A 13 -48.54 -19.52 -33.50
C GLU A 13 -47.52 -18.44 -33.12
N GLN A 14 -47.94 -17.40 -32.38
CA GLN A 14 -47.02 -16.38 -31.86
C GLN A 14 -46.17 -16.92 -30.71
N GLU A 15 -46.76 -17.69 -29.80
CA GLU A 15 -46.01 -18.33 -28.70
C GLU A 15 -44.98 -19.33 -29.25
N GLU A 16 -45.34 -20.14 -30.26
CA GLU A 16 -44.44 -21.09 -30.92
C GLU A 16 -43.31 -20.37 -31.67
N ARG A 17 -43.62 -19.35 -32.47
CA ARG A 17 -42.59 -18.53 -33.15
C ARG A 17 -41.66 -17.84 -32.16
N SER A 18 -42.18 -17.32 -31.04
CA SER A 18 -41.35 -16.74 -29.98
C SER A 18 -40.47 -17.78 -29.30
N ARG A 19 -41.00 -18.97 -29.04
CA ARG A 19 -40.25 -20.10 -28.47
C ARG A 19 -39.15 -20.56 -29.42
N ASP A 20 -39.41 -20.69 -30.72
CA ASP A 20 -38.41 -21.10 -31.72
C ASP A 20 -37.36 -20.00 -31.97
N ALA A 21 -37.75 -18.73 -31.89
CA ALA A 21 -36.79 -17.62 -31.94
C ALA A 21 -35.90 -17.59 -30.69
N TYR A 22 -36.46 -17.90 -29.52
CA TYR A 22 -35.69 -18.09 -28.27
C TYR A 22 -34.76 -19.30 -28.40
N MET A 23 -35.29 -20.44 -28.87
CA MET A 23 -34.55 -21.67 -29.18
C MET A 23 -33.61 -21.57 -30.38
N ARG A 24 -33.42 -20.40 -31.00
CA ARG A 24 -32.34 -20.19 -31.97
C ARG A 24 -31.29 -19.22 -31.44
N ARG A 25 -31.71 -18.21 -30.69
CA ARG A 25 -30.83 -17.12 -30.23
C ARG A 25 -30.05 -17.46 -28.97
N VAL A 26 -30.64 -18.24 -28.06
CA VAL A 26 -30.10 -18.36 -26.70
C VAL A 26 -28.74 -19.09 -26.62
N PRO A 27 -28.48 -20.23 -27.29
CA PRO A 27 -27.21 -20.93 -27.21
C PRO A 27 -26.08 -20.12 -27.81
N SER A 28 -26.31 -19.48 -28.96
CA SER A 28 -25.31 -18.63 -29.60
C SER A 28 -25.01 -17.39 -28.77
N THR A 29 -26.03 -16.78 -28.16
CA THR A 29 -25.86 -15.61 -27.29
C THR A 29 -25.16 -15.97 -25.98
N LEU A 30 -25.63 -17.03 -25.28
CA LEU A 30 -25.04 -17.45 -24.01
C LEU A 30 -23.62 -17.99 -24.16
N SER A 31 -23.32 -18.70 -25.25
CA SER A 31 -21.94 -19.12 -25.56
C SER A 31 -21.03 -17.90 -25.69
N ARG A 32 -21.43 -16.90 -26.47
CA ARG A 32 -20.66 -15.66 -26.64
C ARG A 32 -20.50 -14.88 -25.33
N ILE A 33 -21.56 -14.81 -24.52
CA ILE A 33 -21.48 -14.18 -23.19
C ILE A 33 -20.47 -14.92 -22.31
N LYS A 34 -20.52 -16.26 -22.28
CA LYS A 34 -19.59 -17.07 -21.51
C LYS A 34 -18.13 -16.86 -21.96
N ASP A 35 -17.89 -16.82 -23.27
CA ASP A 35 -16.56 -16.56 -23.82
C ASP A 35 -16.04 -15.16 -23.42
N LEU A 36 -16.92 -14.14 -23.47
CA LEU A 36 -16.58 -12.78 -23.03
C LEU A 36 -16.31 -12.71 -21.53
N MET A 37 -17.08 -13.43 -20.71
CA MET A 37 -16.88 -13.48 -19.26
C MET A 37 -15.55 -14.14 -18.91
N ASN A 38 -15.16 -15.22 -19.60
CA ASN A 38 -13.88 -15.90 -19.38
C ASN A 38 -12.67 -15.01 -19.67
N GLY A 39 -12.78 -14.09 -20.63
CA GLY A 39 -11.68 -13.20 -21.04
C GLY A 39 -11.69 -11.82 -20.39
N ALA A 40 -12.72 -11.47 -19.61
CA ALA A 40 -12.83 -10.16 -18.99
C ALA A 40 -11.94 -10.06 -17.75
N ASP A 41 -11.21 -8.93 -17.61
CA ASP A 41 -10.48 -8.65 -16.38
C ASP A 41 -11.47 -8.43 -15.22
N ARG A 42 -11.24 -9.15 -14.14
CA ARG A 42 -12.04 -9.12 -12.91
C ARG A 42 -11.42 -8.22 -11.84
N SER A 43 -10.25 -7.66 -12.11
CA SER A 43 -9.51 -6.78 -11.22
C SER A 43 -10.19 -5.42 -11.14
N VAL A 44 -10.49 -4.99 -9.93
CA VAL A 44 -11.01 -3.65 -9.65
C VAL A 44 -10.00 -2.92 -8.77
N TRP A 45 -9.62 -1.73 -9.21
CA TRP A 45 -8.67 -0.85 -8.55
C TRP A 45 -9.08 0.61 -8.77
N ARG A 46 -8.46 1.55 -8.03
CA ARG A 46 -8.85 2.97 -8.07
C ARG A 46 -7.90 3.82 -8.90
N CYS A 47 -8.47 4.54 -9.86
CA CYS A 47 -7.81 5.63 -10.55
C CYS A 47 -7.38 6.73 -9.57
N ASP A 48 -6.45 7.57 -10.01
CA ASP A 48 -6.06 8.75 -9.24
C ASP A 48 -7.24 9.74 -9.13
N PRO A 49 -7.40 10.37 -7.96
CA PRO A 49 -8.36 11.46 -7.80
C PRO A 49 -7.90 12.68 -8.60
N SER A 50 -8.82 13.62 -8.86
CA SER A 50 -8.44 14.89 -9.53
C SER A 50 -7.40 15.69 -8.74
N ASN A 51 -7.38 15.56 -7.41
CA ASN A 51 -6.39 16.16 -6.53
C ASN A 51 -6.12 15.22 -5.35
N HIS A 52 -4.86 14.86 -5.14
CA HIS A 52 -4.45 14.07 -3.99
C HIS A 52 -4.45 14.91 -2.71
N LYS A 53 -5.04 14.38 -1.64
CA LYS A 53 -5.10 15.02 -0.31
C LYS A 53 -4.73 14.01 0.77
N VAL A 54 -3.77 14.39 1.63
CA VAL A 54 -3.35 13.58 2.78
C VAL A 54 -4.56 13.33 3.70
N GLY A 55 -4.72 12.09 4.17
CA GLY A 55 -5.82 11.68 5.05
C GLY A 55 -7.19 11.56 4.37
N VAL A 56 -7.27 11.83 3.06
CA VAL A 56 -8.51 11.66 2.27
C VAL A 56 -8.31 10.67 1.13
N THR A 57 -7.24 10.83 0.34
CA THR A 57 -6.97 9.96 -0.83
C THR A 57 -5.68 9.18 -0.67
N TYR A 58 -4.74 9.67 0.13
CA TYR A 58 -3.51 8.95 0.46
C TYR A 58 -3.04 9.24 1.88
N GLU A 59 -2.17 8.38 2.38
CA GLU A 59 -1.42 8.55 3.63
C GLU A 59 0.07 8.32 3.37
N GLU A 60 0.90 8.83 4.27
CA GLU A 60 2.36 8.75 4.17
C GLU A 60 2.93 7.92 5.31
N VAL A 61 3.90 7.06 4.99
CA VAL A 61 4.87 6.63 6.00
C VAL A 61 5.72 7.85 6.33
N THR A 62 5.89 8.20 7.61
CA THR A 62 6.61 9.42 7.97
C THR A 62 7.93 9.13 8.68
N ARG A 63 8.93 9.97 8.40
CA ARG A 63 10.24 9.98 9.05
C ARG A 63 11.11 8.73 8.89
N LEU A 64 10.81 7.88 7.92
CA LEU A 64 11.62 6.72 7.56
C LEU A 64 12.66 7.14 6.51
N LEU A 65 13.95 7.04 6.88
CA LEU A 65 15.11 7.31 6.03
C LEU A 65 15.18 8.74 5.49
N GLN A 66 14.83 9.74 6.28
CA GLN A 66 14.91 11.13 5.82
C GLN A 66 16.36 11.60 5.68
N GLY A 67 16.61 12.47 4.70
CA GLY A 67 17.87 13.20 4.59
C GLY A 67 18.21 13.91 5.92
N TYR A 68 19.42 13.67 6.41
CA TYR A 68 19.88 14.14 7.71
C TYR A 68 21.32 14.62 7.61
N ILE A 69 21.57 15.84 8.07
CA ILE A 69 22.92 16.42 8.10
C ILE A 69 23.48 16.17 9.50
N GLU A 70 24.68 15.62 9.61
CA GLU A 70 25.37 15.45 10.89
C GLU A 70 26.85 15.68 10.72
N ASN A 71 27.52 16.23 11.73
CA ASN A 71 28.97 16.35 11.68
C ASN A 71 29.65 15.01 11.95
N GLU A 72 30.77 14.75 11.28
CA GLU A 72 31.57 13.54 11.49
C GLU A 72 31.88 13.26 12.97
N VAL A 73 32.17 14.33 13.73
CA VAL A 73 32.48 14.26 15.16
C VAL A 73 31.33 13.66 15.99
N ASP A 74 30.09 13.84 15.54
CA ASP A 74 28.89 13.41 16.24
C ASP A 74 28.36 12.06 15.71
N LEU A 75 29.03 11.47 14.72
CA LEU A 75 28.72 10.17 14.13
C LEU A 75 29.50 9.00 14.75
N ASN A 76 30.35 9.26 15.75
CA ASN A 76 31.12 8.24 16.46
C ASN A 76 31.32 8.57 17.94
N ARG A 77 31.51 7.53 18.77
CA ARG A 77 31.65 7.67 20.23
C ARG A 77 32.93 8.38 20.65
N ASP A 78 33.98 8.24 19.84
CA ASP A 78 35.29 8.79 20.14
C ASP A 78 35.34 10.32 19.89
N GLY A 79 34.30 10.88 19.26
CA GLY A 79 34.28 12.29 18.88
C GLY A 79 35.41 12.62 17.91
N SER A 80 35.82 11.69 17.05
CA SER A 80 36.93 11.90 16.12
C SER A 80 36.43 12.31 14.74
N CYS A 81 37.28 12.99 13.97
CA CYS A 81 37.07 13.30 12.55
C CYS A 81 38.20 12.67 11.73
N SER A 82 38.50 11.42 12.05
CA SER A 82 39.62 10.66 11.49
C SER A 82 39.23 9.84 10.26
N ARG A 83 37.93 9.83 9.93
CA ARG A 83 37.34 9.08 8.83
C ARG A 83 36.80 10.07 7.80
N ASP A 84 36.13 9.54 6.79
CA ASP A 84 35.33 10.35 5.88
C ASP A 84 33.84 10.03 6.08
N CYS A 85 32.96 10.84 5.51
CA CYS A 85 31.53 10.59 5.60
C CYS A 85 31.12 9.23 5.00
N ALA A 86 31.84 8.73 3.99
CA ALA A 86 31.50 7.49 3.30
C ALA A 86 31.74 6.23 4.15
N PHE A 87 32.62 6.33 5.15
CA PHE A 87 32.85 5.29 6.16
C PHE A 87 31.60 4.95 6.97
N TYR A 88 30.74 5.94 7.26
CA TYR A 88 29.56 5.78 8.10
C TYR A 88 28.37 5.20 7.32
N LYS A 89 28.43 3.90 7.02
CA LYS A 89 27.31 3.16 6.39
C LYS A 89 26.17 2.87 7.35
N SER A 90 26.49 2.64 8.62
CA SER A 90 25.54 2.39 9.69
C SER A 90 26.16 2.90 10.99
N THR A 91 25.53 3.91 11.60
CA THR A 91 25.93 4.51 12.86
C THR A 91 24.70 5.09 13.57
N LYS A 92 24.91 5.93 14.56
CA LYS A 92 23.87 6.73 15.22
C LYS A 92 24.44 8.11 15.54
N SER A 93 23.55 9.06 15.80
CA SER A 93 23.93 10.37 16.33
C SER A 93 24.33 10.19 17.81
N GLU A 94 25.62 10.33 18.12
CA GLU A 94 26.19 10.06 19.45
C GLU A 94 26.12 11.29 20.37
N GLY A 95 26.13 12.50 19.82
CA GLY A 95 26.19 13.72 20.62
C GLY A 95 25.82 14.97 19.85
N CYS A 96 26.18 16.11 20.45
CA CYS A 96 26.14 17.39 19.78
C CYS A 96 27.31 18.24 20.29
N THR A 97 28.48 17.99 19.69
CA THR A 97 29.74 18.60 20.10
C THR A 97 29.68 20.10 19.87
N ASP A 98 30.09 20.86 20.89
CA ASP A 98 30.12 22.33 20.89
C ASP A 98 28.79 23.04 20.58
N LYS A 99 27.65 22.35 20.68
CA LYS A 99 26.30 22.88 20.37
C LYS A 99 26.28 23.62 19.02
N LYS A 100 26.85 22.98 17.99
CA LYS A 100 26.89 23.50 16.61
C LYS A 100 25.56 23.23 15.90
N PHE A 101 25.58 22.97 14.59
CA PHE A 101 24.36 22.74 13.81
C PHE A 101 23.45 21.64 14.39
N CYS A 102 24.02 20.62 15.05
CA CYS A 102 23.28 19.57 15.74
C CYS A 102 22.28 20.09 16.80
N SER A 103 22.47 21.28 17.39
CA SER A 103 21.49 21.87 18.32
C SER A 103 20.39 22.69 17.63
N GLU A 104 20.56 22.98 16.34
CA GLU A 104 19.61 23.74 15.52
C GLU A 104 18.59 22.83 14.80
N GLN A 105 18.72 21.51 14.97
CA GLN A 105 17.86 20.51 14.35
C GLN A 105 17.42 19.42 15.35
N PRO A 106 16.31 18.73 15.11
CA PRO A 106 15.95 17.55 15.88
C PRO A 106 16.96 16.42 15.66
N LYS A 107 17.50 15.87 16.76
CA LYS A 107 18.37 14.70 16.72
C LYS A 107 17.69 13.52 16.00
N CYS A 108 18.45 12.73 15.25
CA CYS A 108 17.98 11.45 14.75
C CYS A 108 17.83 10.46 15.92
N SER A 109 16.61 10.01 16.23
CA SER A 109 16.35 9.15 17.39
C SER A 109 16.75 7.68 17.18
N GLY A 110 16.86 7.24 15.92
CA GLY A 110 17.28 5.88 15.55
C GLY A 110 18.64 5.82 14.87
N GLY A 111 18.78 4.92 13.91
CA GLY A 111 20.02 4.73 13.16
C GLY A 111 20.24 5.82 12.10
N VAL A 112 21.51 6.10 11.84
CA VAL A 112 21.98 6.99 10.77
C VAL A 112 22.75 6.14 9.75
N TYR A 113 22.33 6.20 8.50
CA TYR A 113 22.78 5.29 7.44
C TYR A 113 23.28 6.03 6.21
N ASP A 114 24.11 5.34 5.43
CA ASP A 114 24.55 5.75 4.09
C ASP A 114 25.01 7.21 3.99
N CYS A 115 25.84 7.62 4.93
CA CYS A 115 26.44 8.94 4.92
C CYS A 115 27.35 9.16 3.71
N ARG A 116 27.35 10.40 3.22
CA ARG A 116 28.23 10.87 2.14
C ARG A 116 28.64 12.30 2.36
N PHE A 117 29.84 12.62 1.88
CA PHE A 117 30.30 13.98 1.78
C PHE A 117 29.73 14.60 0.50
N VAL A 118 29.26 15.85 0.59
CA VAL A 118 28.83 16.62 -0.57
C VAL A 118 29.75 17.84 -0.69
N GLU A 119 29.61 18.79 0.24
CA GLU A 119 30.50 19.94 0.42
C GLU A 119 30.58 20.29 1.91
N SER A 120 31.62 21.03 2.30
CA SER A 120 31.94 21.32 3.69
C SER A 120 30.97 22.30 4.37
N ASP A 121 30.54 23.32 3.63
CA ASP A 121 29.78 24.44 4.16
C ASP A 121 28.43 24.56 3.46
N MET A 122 27.38 24.73 4.24
CA MET A 122 26.01 24.78 3.72
C MET A 122 25.08 25.65 4.56
N LYS A 123 24.04 26.15 3.90
CA LYS A 123 22.89 26.82 4.50
C LYS A 123 21.69 25.90 4.41
N VAL A 124 21.08 25.63 5.55
CA VAL A 124 19.95 24.69 5.66
C VAL A 124 18.70 25.48 6.01
N CYS A 125 17.69 25.42 5.15
CA CYS A 125 16.38 25.96 5.47
C CYS A 125 15.59 24.88 6.22
N GLN A 126 15.37 25.09 7.51
CA GLN A 126 14.70 24.12 8.37
C GLN A 126 13.21 24.06 8.04
N ALA A 127 12.59 22.88 8.13
CA ALA A 127 11.15 22.76 7.98
C ALA A 127 10.41 23.32 9.22
N ALA A 128 9.14 23.68 9.06
CA ALA A 128 8.32 24.13 10.18
C ALA A 128 8.23 23.04 11.28
N LYS A 129 8.09 23.44 12.55
CA LYS A 129 8.10 22.51 13.71
C LYS A 129 7.04 21.41 13.65
N ASN A 130 5.90 21.67 13.03
CA ASN A 130 4.79 20.74 12.83
C ASN A 130 4.86 19.98 11.49
N SER A 131 5.93 20.18 10.71
CA SER A 131 6.15 19.47 9.45
C SER A 131 6.62 18.04 9.71
N ASN A 132 6.29 17.14 8.79
CA ASN A 132 6.90 15.83 8.72
C ASN A 132 8.34 15.90 8.20
N ARG A 133 8.74 17.00 7.55
CA ARG A 133 10.06 17.22 6.97
C ARG A 133 11.05 17.72 8.02
N ARG A 134 12.35 17.53 7.78
CA ARG A 134 13.45 18.14 8.54
C ARG A 134 13.89 19.44 7.87
N TYR A 135 14.01 19.43 6.55
CA TYR A 135 14.48 20.58 5.77
C TYR A 135 13.53 20.90 4.61
N GLU A 136 13.45 22.18 4.23
CA GLU A 136 12.80 22.59 2.97
C GLU A 136 13.80 22.47 1.80
N PHE A 137 15.01 22.96 2.00
CA PHE A 137 16.13 22.82 1.07
C PHE A 137 17.48 22.94 1.79
N ILE A 138 18.54 22.49 1.11
CA ILE A 138 19.94 22.65 1.53
C ILE A 138 20.68 23.35 0.40
N GLN A 139 21.39 24.44 0.69
CA GLN A 139 22.17 25.20 -0.28
C GLN A 139 23.65 25.19 0.11
N TYR A 140 24.51 24.71 -0.77
CA TYR A 140 25.96 24.71 -0.60
C TYR A 140 26.61 25.99 -1.11
N GLU A 141 27.85 26.26 -0.67
CA GLU A 141 28.60 27.45 -1.09
C GLU A 141 28.87 27.51 -2.60
N SER A 142 29.01 26.36 -3.27
CA SER A 142 29.14 26.28 -4.73
C SER A 142 27.92 26.81 -5.50
N GLY A 143 26.79 27.03 -4.82
CA GLY A 143 25.50 27.32 -5.42
C GLY A 143 24.64 26.09 -5.70
N ARG A 144 25.15 24.87 -5.44
CA ARG A 144 24.34 23.64 -5.52
C ARG A 144 23.21 23.67 -4.48
N VAL A 145 22.00 23.30 -4.91
CA VAL A 145 20.82 23.21 -4.03
C VAL A 145 20.23 21.80 -4.09
N LEU A 146 19.88 21.27 -2.92
CA LEU A 146 19.10 20.05 -2.75
C LEU A 146 17.67 20.41 -2.33
N GLY A 147 16.68 19.88 -3.03
CA GLY A 147 15.27 20.24 -2.83
C GLY A 147 14.86 21.50 -3.59
N ASN A 148 13.72 22.08 -3.22
CA ASN A 148 13.22 23.28 -3.87
C ASN A 148 13.86 24.52 -3.23
N GLY A 149 14.92 25.03 -3.85
CA GLY A 149 15.55 26.29 -3.45
C GLY A 149 14.60 27.48 -3.52
N GLY A 150 15.04 28.62 -2.96
CA GLY A 150 14.29 29.86 -2.99
C GLY A 150 14.44 30.63 -1.69
N SER A 151 13.42 31.42 -1.35
CA SER A 151 13.38 32.13 -0.06
C SER A 151 13.05 31.16 1.06
N CYS A 152 13.87 31.15 2.11
CA CYS A 152 13.55 30.37 3.31
C CYS A 152 12.47 31.09 4.12
N HIS A 153 11.27 30.49 4.21
CA HIS A 153 10.12 31.07 4.91
C HIS A 153 10.09 30.77 6.41
N THR A 154 11.03 29.95 6.89
CA THR A 154 11.17 29.52 8.28
C THR A 154 12.42 30.16 8.88
N TRP A 155 13.45 29.38 9.21
CA TRP A 155 14.74 29.88 9.66
C TRP A 155 15.87 29.14 8.95
N LEU A 156 16.92 29.91 8.66
CA LEU A 156 18.09 29.46 7.93
C LEU A 156 19.22 29.22 8.94
N CYS A 157 19.82 28.04 8.89
CA CYS A 157 20.92 27.65 9.75
C CYS A 157 22.19 27.47 8.92
N ASP A 158 23.32 27.99 9.40
CA ASP A 158 24.63 27.75 8.80
C ASP A 158 25.28 26.50 9.43
N ALA A 159 25.65 25.54 8.60
CA ALA A 159 26.48 24.40 8.97
C ALA A 159 27.84 24.56 8.29
N LYS A 160 28.82 25.09 9.04
CA LYS A 160 30.18 25.33 8.55
C LYS A 160 31.15 24.34 9.17
N SER A 161 31.92 23.67 8.32
CA SER A 161 32.98 22.76 8.77
C SER A 161 34.04 23.51 9.56
N TRP A 162 34.68 22.83 10.52
CA TRP A 162 35.68 23.46 11.38
C TRP A 162 36.87 22.55 11.61
N ARG A 163 37.99 23.14 12.05
CA ARG A 163 39.18 22.41 12.44
C ARG A 163 39.17 22.16 13.94
N ARG A 164 39.19 20.90 14.33
CA ARG A 164 39.44 20.47 15.71
C ARG A 164 40.95 20.19 15.82
N TRP A 165 41.71 21.18 16.25
CA TRP A 165 43.19 21.20 16.25
C TRP A 165 43.79 21.41 14.85
N ILE A 166 45.13 21.58 14.76
CA ILE A 166 45.82 22.05 13.54
C ILE A 166 45.64 21.10 12.34
N PHE A 167 45.50 19.79 12.58
CA PHE A 167 45.53 18.76 11.52
C PHE A 167 44.22 17.98 11.30
N MET A 168 43.16 18.24 12.07
CA MET A 168 41.91 17.47 11.96
C MET A 168 40.73 18.38 11.61
N GLN A 169 40.22 18.22 10.38
CA GLN A 169 39.07 18.96 9.85
C GLN A 169 37.83 18.08 9.95
N CYS A 170 36.79 18.61 10.59
CA CYS A 170 35.52 17.94 10.78
C CYS A 170 34.51 18.43 9.74
N SER A 171 34.11 17.53 8.85
CA SER A 171 33.17 17.81 7.78
C SER A 171 31.73 17.45 8.17
N TYR A 172 30.75 18.17 7.63
CA TYR A 172 29.36 17.75 7.69
C TYR A 172 29.07 16.68 6.63
N CYS A 173 28.33 15.66 7.06
CA CYS A 173 27.91 14.53 6.25
C CYS A 173 26.41 14.61 5.98
N LEU A 174 26.01 14.25 4.76
CA LEU A 174 24.62 14.04 4.39
C LEU A 174 24.32 12.55 4.46
N CYS A 175 23.40 12.17 5.35
CA CYS A 175 23.05 10.79 5.68
C CYS A 175 21.53 10.56 5.55
N LEU A 176 21.10 9.34 5.83
CA LEU A 176 19.70 8.96 6.01
C LEU A 176 19.42 8.70 7.48
N CYS A 177 18.36 9.29 8.03
CA CYS A 177 17.93 9.09 9.40
C CYS A 177 16.71 8.17 9.47
N ASP A 178 16.87 7.06 10.18
CA ASP A 178 15.79 6.14 10.51
C ASP A 178 15.11 6.55 11.83
N ASP A 179 14.29 7.60 11.79
CA ASP A 179 13.81 8.31 12.99
C ASP A 179 12.65 7.59 13.72
N GLN A 180 12.95 6.82 14.76
CA GLN A 180 11.97 6.03 15.52
C GLN A 180 11.22 6.82 16.62
N GLY A 181 11.13 8.15 16.49
CA GLY A 181 10.47 9.02 17.48
C GLY A 181 8.94 9.01 17.43
N ASP A 182 8.33 9.77 18.34
CA ASP A 182 6.86 9.83 18.52
C ASP A 182 6.06 10.39 17.34
N ASN A 183 6.73 11.06 16.40
CA ASN A 183 6.10 11.66 15.22
C ASN A 183 6.26 10.81 13.96
N SER A 184 6.67 9.55 14.11
CA SER A 184 6.92 8.65 12.98
C SER A 184 5.81 7.62 12.79
N ASP A 185 5.10 7.70 11.67
CA ASP A 185 4.00 6.81 11.33
C ASP A 185 4.52 5.77 10.35
N ARG A 186 4.89 4.58 10.88
CA ARG A 186 5.59 3.55 10.09
C ARG A 186 5.20 2.13 10.48
N TYR A 187 4.02 1.99 11.08
CA TYR A 187 3.57 0.74 11.67
C TYR A 187 2.50 0.10 10.80
N PHE A 188 2.59 -1.21 10.57
CA PHE A 188 1.60 -1.97 9.80
C PHE A 188 0.96 -3.03 10.69
N ASN A 189 -0.36 -3.07 10.73
CA ASN A 189 -1.09 -4.04 11.53
C ASN A 189 -0.91 -5.47 11.00
N LEU A 190 -0.61 -6.40 11.91
CA LEU A 190 -0.47 -7.84 11.62
C LEU A 190 -1.69 -8.65 12.09
N ARG A 191 -2.56 -8.07 12.93
CA ARG A 191 -3.79 -8.74 13.38
C ARG A 191 -4.73 -9.00 12.19
N PRO A 192 -5.32 -10.19 12.08
CA PRO A 192 -6.24 -10.49 10.99
C PRO A 192 -7.54 -9.70 11.12
N VAL A 193 -8.10 -9.34 9.97
CA VAL A 193 -9.47 -8.84 9.84
C VAL A 193 -10.28 -9.88 9.08
N ILE A 194 -11.34 -10.39 9.69
CA ILE A 194 -12.15 -11.50 9.17
C ILE A 194 -13.60 -11.04 9.16
N ALA A 195 -14.31 -11.34 8.08
CA ALA A 195 -15.74 -11.09 7.97
C ALA A 195 -16.52 -11.92 9.00
N GLU A 196 -17.74 -11.53 9.34
CA GLU A 196 -18.62 -12.31 10.23
C GLU A 196 -19.14 -13.58 9.53
N VAL A 197 -18.26 -14.56 9.30
CA VAL A 197 -18.55 -15.79 8.55
C VAL A 197 -19.66 -16.64 9.17
N GLU A 198 -19.86 -16.56 10.49
CA GLU A 198 -20.97 -17.22 11.19
C GLU A 198 -22.34 -16.69 10.78
N LYS A 199 -22.39 -15.45 10.28
CA LYS A 199 -23.57 -14.81 9.72
C LYS A 199 -23.61 -14.88 8.20
N ASN A 200 -22.87 -15.84 7.61
CA ASN A 200 -22.77 -16.05 6.18
C ASN A 200 -22.28 -14.80 5.40
N ARG A 201 -21.37 -14.04 6.00
CA ARG A 201 -20.82 -12.81 5.40
C ARG A 201 -19.46 -13.05 4.78
N VAL A 202 -19.20 -12.32 3.69
CA VAL A 202 -17.97 -12.41 2.89
C VAL A 202 -17.40 -11.03 2.62
N VAL A 203 -16.12 -10.98 2.24
CA VAL A 203 -15.47 -9.71 1.86
C VAL A 203 -15.98 -9.26 0.50
N THR A 204 -16.31 -7.98 0.37
CA THR A 204 -16.82 -7.33 -0.85
C THR A 204 -16.01 -6.10 -1.26
N GLY A 205 -15.11 -5.63 -0.39
CA GLY A 205 -14.30 -4.43 -0.61
C GLY A 205 -13.10 -4.34 0.30
N LEU A 206 -12.15 -3.48 -0.07
CA LEU A 206 -10.88 -3.31 0.64
C LEU A 206 -10.41 -1.85 0.59
N ARG A 207 -9.80 -1.39 1.68
CA ARG A 207 -9.03 -0.14 1.73
C ARG A 207 -7.94 -0.19 2.80
N PHE A 208 -7.01 0.75 2.72
CA PHE A 208 -6.14 1.08 3.84
C PHE A 208 -6.78 2.15 4.72
N VAL A 209 -6.56 2.06 6.03
CA VAL A 209 -6.88 3.15 6.97
C VAL A 209 -5.72 3.33 7.94
N LYS A 210 -5.35 4.59 8.20
CA LYS A 210 -4.42 4.92 9.28
C LYS A 210 -5.19 5.28 10.56
N ARG A 211 -4.91 4.57 11.65
CA ARG A 211 -5.44 4.83 13.00
C ARG A 211 -4.32 4.65 14.01
N ASN A 212 -4.21 5.58 14.97
CA ASN A 212 -3.15 5.56 15.99
C ASN A 212 -1.75 5.30 15.44
N ARG A 213 -1.43 5.91 14.29
CA ARG A 213 -0.15 5.79 13.56
C ARG A 213 0.11 4.43 12.91
N VAL A 214 -0.84 3.50 12.98
CA VAL A 214 -0.78 2.17 12.37
C VAL A 214 -1.61 2.14 11.09
N PHE A 215 -1.06 1.56 10.04
CA PHE A 215 -1.75 1.24 8.80
C PHE A 215 -2.47 -0.09 8.93
N HIS A 216 -3.78 -0.09 8.72
CA HIS A 216 -4.64 -1.27 8.77
C HIS A 216 -5.21 -1.57 7.40
N LEU A 217 -5.33 -2.86 7.09
CA LEU A 217 -6.29 -3.33 6.10
C LEU A 217 -7.69 -3.23 6.72
N GLN A 218 -8.61 -2.60 6.02
CA GLN A 218 -10.03 -2.58 6.39
C GLN A 218 -10.84 -3.22 5.28
N ILE A 219 -11.70 -4.17 5.65
CA ILE A 219 -12.59 -4.87 4.72
C ILE A 219 -14.01 -4.31 4.80
N GLN A 220 -14.68 -4.30 3.66
CA GLN A 220 -16.13 -4.23 3.60
C GLN A 220 -16.66 -5.67 3.55
N GLU A 221 -17.70 -5.94 4.32
CA GLU A 221 -18.40 -7.23 4.27
C GLU A 221 -19.89 -7.07 3.93
N GLY A 222 -20.48 -8.15 3.45
CA GLY A 222 -21.92 -8.27 3.21
C GLY A 222 -22.37 -9.73 3.26
N GLU A 223 -23.66 -9.94 3.54
CA GLU A 223 -24.28 -11.26 3.55
C GLU A 223 -24.34 -11.84 2.14
N LEU A 224 -23.83 -13.08 2.02
CA LEU A 224 -23.87 -13.86 0.80
C LEU A 224 -25.27 -14.50 0.65
N LEU A 225 -25.85 -14.31 -0.53
CA LEU A 225 -27.16 -14.81 -0.90
C LEU A 225 -27.04 -15.81 -2.06
N PRO A 226 -28.11 -16.56 -2.37
CA PRO A 226 -28.13 -17.51 -3.47
C PRO A 226 -27.54 -16.96 -4.77
N ARG A 227 -26.74 -17.79 -5.45
CA ARG A 227 -26.07 -17.47 -6.72
C ARG A 227 -25.06 -16.33 -6.64
N GLY A 228 -24.42 -16.16 -5.48
CA GLY A 228 -23.35 -15.19 -5.28
C GLY A 228 -23.82 -13.73 -5.25
N VAL A 229 -25.10 -13.49 -4.99
CA VAL A 229 -25.63 -12.14 -4.77
C VAL A 229 -25.19 -11.65 -3.38
N ILE A 230 -24.90 -10.36 -3.24
CA ILE A 230 -24.64 -9.74 -1.94
C ILE A 230 -25.84 -8.90 -1.54
N SER A 231 -26.26 -9.02 -0.27
CA SER A 231 -27.32 -8.20 0.30
C SER A 231 -26.83 -6.76 0.54
N GLU A 232 -27.25 -5.80 -0.30
CA GLU A 232 -26.80 -4.40 -0.21
C GLU A 232 -27.12 -3.74 1.15
N SER A 233 -28.22 -4.13 1.79
CA SER A 233 -28.62 -3.60 3.11
C SER A 233 -27.71 -4.04 4.25
N THR A 234 -26.88 -5.06 4.03
CA THR A 234 -25.94 -5.59 5.02
C THR A 234 -24.52 -5.10 4.84
N LEU A 235 -24.25 -4.33 3.78
CA LEU A 235 -22.91 -3.83 3.46
C LEU A 235 -22.42 -2.90 4.54
N TYR A 236 -21.28 -3.25 5.16
CA TYR A 236 -20.66 -2.39 6.15
C TYR A 236 -19.12 -2.55 6.18
N TRP A 237 -18.43 -1.49 6.57
CA TRP A 237 -16.97 -1.51 6.77
C TRP A 237 -16.66 -1.98 8.18
N VAL A 238 -15.99 -3.13 8.32
CA VAL A 238 -15.59 -3.69 9.62
C VAL A 238 -14.63 -2.73 10.33
N PRO A 239 -14.92 -2.25 11.55
CA PRO A 239 -14.01 -1.39 12.30
C PRO A 239 -12.64 -2.02 12.45
N VAL A 240 -11.60 -1.21 12.26
CA VAL A 240 -10.23 -1.63 12.56
C VAL A 240 -9.99 -1.55 14.07
N ASP A 241 -9.16 -2.44 14.57
CA ASP A 241 -8.74 -2.43 15.97
C ASP A 241 -7.95 -1.15 16.28
N SER A 242 -8.41 -0.36 17.26
CA SER A 242 -7.88 0.97 17.58
C SER A 242 -6.84 0.93 18.69
N TYR A 243 -5.94 -0.04 18.68
CA TYR A 243 -4.84 -0.10 19.64
C TYR A 243 -3.76 0.96 19.34
N SER A 244 -2.92 1.26 20.32
CA SER A 244 -1.68 2.02 20.18
C SER A 244 -0.48 1.09 20.28
N VAL A 245 0.60 1.43 19.57
CA VAL A 245 1.89 0.70 19.68
C VAL A 245 2.52 0.79 21.07
N SER A 246 2.03 1.68 21.94
CA SER A 246 2.47 1.84 23.33
C SER A 246 1.63 1.07 24.34
N ASP A 247 0.55 0.40 23.91
CA ASP A 247 -0.34 -0.32 24.81
C ASP A 247 0.34 -1.56 25.41
N LYS A 248 0.02 -1.88 26.67
CA LYS A 248 0.73 -2.92 27.46
C LYS A 248 0.69 -4.31 26.82
N ASP A 249 -0.42 -4.65 26.16
CA ASP A 249 -0.67 -5.97 25.57
C ASP A 249 -0.39 -6.01 24.05
N VAL A 250 0.25 -4.96 23.51
CA VAL A 250 0.59 -4.85 22.09
C VAL A 250 2.09 -5.08 21.92
N ARG A 251 2.45 -6.00 21.01
CA ARG A 251 3.83 -6.44 20.79
C ARG A 251 4.26 -6.25 19.34
N LYS A 252 5.44 -5.66 19.17
CA LYS A 252 6.12 -5.54 17.87
C LYS A 252 6.37 -6.93 17.26
N ASP A 253 6.19 -7.02 15.95
CA ASP A 253 6.31 -8.21 15.10
C ASP A 253 5.34 -9.36 15.47
N ILE A 254 4.34 -9.08 16.32
CA ILE A 254 3.21 -9.97 16.63
C ILE A 254 1.89 -9.27 16.26
N ASP A 255 1.67 -8.07 16.80
CA ASP A 255 0.46 -7.28 16.56
C ASP A 255 0.65 -6.25 15.45
N TYR A 256 1.85 -5.69 15.36
CA TYR A 256 2.23 -4.73 14.32
C TYR A 256 3.68 -4.92 13.88
N HIS A 257 3.98 -4.61 12.64
CA HIS A 257 5.34 -4.49 12.13
C HIS A 257 5.76 -3.02 12.13
N MET A 258 7.03 -2.74 12.46
CA MET A 258 7.61 -1.40 12.39
C MET A 258 8.66 -1.35 11.29
N LEU A 259 8.46 -0.48 10.30
CA LEU A 259 9.46 -0.31 9.25
C LEU A 259 10.77 0.26 9.82
N SER A 260 11.89 -0.17 9.26
CA SER A 260 13.25 0.26 9.64
C SER A 260 14.15 0.23 8.41
N TYR A 261 15.40 0.69 8.54
CA TYR A 261 16.37 0.57 7.44
C TYR A 261 16.42 -0.86 6.86
N GLU A 262 16.45 -1.91 7.66
CA GLU A 262 16.58 -3.28 7.12
C GLU A 262 15.25 -3.96 6.78
N LYS A 263 14.17 -3.54 7.44
CA LYS A 263 12.84 -4.16 7.30
C LYS A 263 11.84 -3.14 6.78
N ARG A 264 11.81 -2.97 5.46
CA ARG A 264 10.96 -1.96 4.79
C ARG A 264 10.41 -2.44 3.45
N SER A 265 10.44 -3.75 3.23
CA SER A 265 9.93 -4.35 1.99
C SER A 265 8.47 -4.73 2.16
N ILE A 266 7.68 -4.59 1.09
CA ILE A 266 6.33 -5.13 0.97
C ILE A 266 6.19 -5.81 -0.38
N ASP A 267 5.59 -6.99 -0.37
CA ASP A 267 5.36 -7.76 -1.58
C ASP A 267 4.10 -7.31 -2.31
N LEU A 268 4.21 -7.24 -3.63
CA LEU A 268 3.13 -6.91 -4.55
C LEU A 268 2.57 -8.22 -5.09
N ASP A 269 1.56 -8.74 -4.41
CA ASP A 269 0.97 -10.05 -4.69
C ASP A 269 -0.50 -9.94 -5.08
N ASP A 270 -0.91 -10.84 -5.98
CA ASP A 270 -2.31 -11.14 -6.31
C ASP A 270 -2.67 -12.51 -5.76
N LEU A 271 -3.49 -12.54 -4.73
CA LEU A 271 -3.95 -13.77 -4.11
C LEU A 271 -5.31 -14.14 -4.69
N ASN A 272 -5.37 -15.26 -5.39
CA ASN A 272 -6.59 -15.79 -5.99
C ASN A 272 -6.92 -17.15 -5.38
N ALA A 273 -8.21 -17.43 -5.20
CA ALA A 273 -8.65 -18.76 -4.81
C ALA A 273 -8.20 -19.81 -5.84
N ASP A 274 -7.67 -20.94 -5.37
CA ASP A 274 -7.25 -22.06 -6.23
C ASP A 274 -8.41 -22.72 -6.99
N ASN A 275 -9.64 -22.46 -6.54
CA ASN A 275 -10.85 -23.07 -7.07
C ASN A 275 -11.98 -22.07 -7.19
N ASN A 276 -12.93 -22.37 -8.06
CA ASN A 276 -14.08 -21.51 -8.34
C ASN A 276 -15.15 -21.55 -7.26
N ASN A 277 -14.96 -22.26 -6.14
CA ASN A 277 -15.96 -22.40 -5.08
C ASN A 277 -15.48 -21.79 -3.76
N SER A 278 -14.44 -20.96 -3.79
CA SER A 278 -13.93 -20.27 -2.60
C SER A 278 -13.98 -18.75 -2.78
N VAL A 279 -14.22 -18.05 -1.69
CA VAL A 279 -14.35 -16.59 -1.63
C VAL A 279 -13.53 -16.04 -0.48
N VAL A 280 -13.11 -14.80 -0.62
CA VAL A 280 -12.34 -14.11 0.41
C VAL A 280 -13.22 -13.83 1.62
N THR A 281 -12.72 -14.20 2.79
CA THR A 281 -13.41 -14.03 4.08
C THR A 281 -12.53 -13.34 5.12
N GLY A 282 -11.24 -13.20 4.89
CA GLY A 282 -10.36 -12.48 5.80
C GLY A 282 -9.04 -12.10 5.16
N LEU A 283 -8.32 -11.18 5.81
CA LEU A 283 -7.05 -10.64 5.36
C LEU A 283 -6.12 -10.40 6.55
N ARG A 284 -4.81 -10.52 6.34
CA ARG A 284 -3.79 -10.03 7.27
C ARG A 284 -2.49 -9.73 6.55
N PHE A 285 -1.62 -8.99 7.22
CA PHE A 285 -0.20 -9.00 6.88
C PHE A 285 0.54 -10.00 7.76
N LYS A 286 1.61 -10.58 7.20
CA LYS A 286 2.57 -11.39 7.93
C LYS A 286 3.98 -10.97 7.53
N VAL A 287 4.88 -10.93 8.50
CA VAL A 287 6.30 -10.67 8.24
C VAL A 287 6.97 -11.99 7.89
N LYS A 288 7.60 -12.09 6.72
CA LYS A 288 8.57 -13.15 6.40
C LYS A 288 9.90 -12.50 6.04
N GLY A 289 10.96 -12.85 6.77
CA GLY A 289 12.26 -12.19 6.61
C GLY A 289 12.18 -10.69 6.88
N THR A 290 12.41 -9.88 5.84
CA THR A 290 12.34 -8.40 5.88
C THR A 290 11.12 -7.84 5.14
N HIS A 291 10.22 -8.71 4.69
CA HIS A 291 9.09 -8.39 3.82
C HIS A 291 7.75 -8.50 4.57
N LEU A 292 6.87 -7.54 4.31
CA LEU A 292 5.44 -7.64 4.59
C LEU A 292 4.76 -8.40 3.45
N HIS A 293 4.18 -9.55 3.77
CA HIS A 293 3.38 -10.35 2.85
C HIS A 293 1.91 -10.18 3.16
N LEU A 294 1.11 -9.97 2.13
CA LEU A 294 -0.34 -10.11 2.24
C LEU A 294 -0.68 -11.60 2.37
N GLU A 295 -1.60 -11.91 3.29
CA GLU A 295 -2.28 -13.20 3.33
C GLU A 295 -3.79 -13.00 3.26
N ALA A 296 -4.46 -13.85 2.48
CA ALA A 296 -5.91 -13.87 2.36
C ALA A 296 -6.47 -15.20 2.88
N GLN A 297 -7.58 -15.11 3.61
CA GLN A 297 -8.35 -16.26 4.04
C GLN A 297 -9.46 -16.54 3.05
N PHE A 298 -9.53 -17.78 2.59
CA PHE A 298 -10.54 -18.26 1.66
C PHE A 298 -11.46 -19.26 2.36
N SER A 299 -12.77 -19.06 2.18
CA SER A 299 -13.83 -19.97 2.65
C SER A 299 -14.53 -20.58 1.44
N ARG A 300 -14.84 -21.89 1.50
CA ARG A 300 -15.67 -22.53 0.48
C ARG A 300 -17.13 -22.15 0.64
N PHE A 301 -17.87 -22.12 -0.46
CA PHE A 301 -19.31 -21.87 -0.44
C PHE A 301 -20.05 -22.69 -1.50
N GLU A 302 -21.32 -22.96 -1.24
CA GLU A 302 -22.21 -23.57 -2.22
C GLU A 302 -22.88 -22.47 -3.05
N PHE A 303 -22.57 -22.42 -4.35
CA PHE A 303 -23.04 -21.34 -5.22
C PHE A 303 -24.57 -21.22 -5.30
N GLN A 304 -25.29 -22.34 -5.39
CA GLN A 304 -26.73 -22.33 -5.58
C GLN A 304 -27.48 -21.76 -4.38
N SER A 305 -27.07 -22.14 -3.16
CA SER A 305 -27.68 -21.68 -1.91
C SER A 305 -27.06 -20.37 -1.41
N GLY A 306 -25.82 -20.07 -1.79
CA GLY A 306 -25.07 -18.91 -1.31
C GLY A 306 -24.56 -19.07 0.12
N VAL A 307 -24.35 -20.30 0.59
CA VAL A 307 -23.98 -20.59 1.99
C VAL A 307 -22.52 -21.02 2.10
N LEU A 308 -21.78 -20.43 3.04
CA LEU A 308 -20.43 -20.83 3.42
C LEU A 308 -20.42 -22.25 4.01
N ILE A 309 -19.49 -23.08 3.58
CA ILE A 309 -19.37 -24.48 4.00
C ILE A 309 -18.39 -24.54 5.17
N GLU A 310 -18.89 -24.73 6.38
CA GLU A 310 -18.10 -24.91 7.60
C GLU A 310 -16.88 -23.95 7.69
N PRO A 311 -17.10 -22.62 7.60
CA PRO A 311 -16.00 -21.66 7.45
C PRO A 311 -15.08 -21.60 8.68
N GLN A 312 -15.50 -22.08 9.84
CA GLN A 312 -14.67 -22.11 11.05
C GLN A 312 -13.60 -23.21 11.03
N THR A 313 -13.80 -24.27 10.25
CA THR A 313 -12.94 -25.46 10.24
C THR A 313 -12.27 -25.71 8.89
N THR A 314 -12.89 -25.27 7.78
CA THR A 314 -12.41 -25.57 6.42
C THR A 314 -11.72 -24.41 5.72
N SER A 315 -11.81 -23.20 6.29
CA SER A 315 -11.13 -22.03 5.74
C SER A 315 -9.62 -22.16 5.80
N TYR A 316 -8.96 -21.61 4.80
CA TYR A 316 -7.51 -21.69 4.69
C TYR A 316 -6.89 -20.33 4.36
N TRP A 317 -5.67 -20.11 4.84
CA TRP A 317 -4.88 -18.91 4.54
C TRP A 317 -3.94 -19.21 3.37
N MET A 318 -3.86 -18.27 2.44
CA MET A 318 -2.94 -18.29 1.32
C MET A 318 -2.08 -17.03 1.32
N SER A 319 -0.82 -17.17 0.92
CA SER A 319 0.13 -16.08 0.66
C SER A 319 0.69 -16.21 -0.76
N GLY A 320 1.37 -15.17 -1.25
CA GLY A 320 2.16 -15.28 -2.48
C GLY A 320 3.23 -16.39 -2.37
N SER A 321 3.65 -16.91 -3.51
CA SER A 321 4.70 -17.94 -3.60
C SER A 321 6.03 -17.42 -3.05
N ASP A 322 6.76 -18.30 -2.36
CA ASP A 322 8.11 -18.04 -1.85
C ASP A 322 9.20 -18.60 -2.82
N ASP A 323 8.80 -19.38 -3.83
CA ASP A 323 9.72 -20.15 -4.69
C ASP A 323 10.39 -19.32 -5.80
N GLU A 324 9.87 -18.14 -6.10
CA GLU A 324 10.39 -17.27 -7.15
C GLU A 324 11.15 -16.06 -6.60
N ARG A 325 12.30 -15.76 -7.22
CA ARG A 325 13.08 -14.57 -6.85
C ARG A 325 12.33 -13.30 -7.29
N ARG A 326 11.67 -12.64 -6.34
CA ARG A 326 10.92 -11.40 -6.55
C ARG A 326 11.81 -10.28 -7.09
N GLY A 327 11.29 -9.55 -8.08
CA GLY A 327 11.95 -8.37 -8.63
C GLY A 327 11.71 -7.13 -7.76
N LYS A 328 12.76 -6.38 -7.41
CA LYS A 328 12.61 -5.07 -6.75
C LYS A 328 12.10 -4.05 -7.75
N VAL A 329 11.02 -3.35 -7.44
CA VAL A 329 10.57 -2.19 -8.23
C VAL A 329 11.62 -1.08 -8.11
N PRO A 330 12.23 -0.63 -9.22
CA PRO A 330 13.29 0.37 -9.15
C PRO A 330 12.71 1.78 -8.97
N LEU A 331 13.11 2.46 -7.89
CA LEU A 331 13.00 3.92 -7.78
C LEU A 331 14.39 4.55 -7.80
N LYS A 332 14.64 5.42 -8.78
CA LYS A 332 15.89 6.17 -8.89
C LYS A 332 15.60 7.66 -8.72
N ASP A 333 16.07 8.23 -7.62
CA ASP A 333 15.93 9.65 -7.29
C ASP A 333 14.49 10.18 -7.50
N PRO A 334 13.48 9.57 -6.85
CA PRO A 334 12.08 9.88 -7.11
C PRO A 334 11.68 11.24 -6.52
N GLN A 335 10.82 11.98 -7.21
CA GLN A 335 10.14 13.16 -6.67
C GLN A 335 8.90 12.74 -5.87
N VAL A 336 8.39 13.63 -5.02
CA VAL A 336 7.12 13.47 -4.30
C VAL A 336 5.96 13.13 -5.27
N SER A 337 5.25 12.03 -5.02
CA SER A 337 4.25 11.46 -5.93
C SER A 337 3.16 12.44 -6.36
N THR A 338 2.68 13.28 -5.44
CA THR A 338 1.61 14.25 -5.67
C THR A 338 2.02 15.47 -6.50
N ARG A 339 3.31 15.62 -6.83
CA ARG A 339 3.79 16.66 -7.76
C ARG A 339 3.68 16.24 -9.24
N SER A 340 3.28 15.00 -9.52
CA SER A 340 3.04 14.56 -10.89
C SER A 340 1.82 15.26 -11.47
N LEU A 341 1.95 15.81 -12.68
CA LEU A 341 0.83 16.39 -13.44
C LEU A 341 0.01 15.31 -14.17
N ALA A 342 0.58 14.12 -14.36
CA ALA A 342 -0.06 13.00 -15.05
C ALA A 342 -0.53 11.95 -14.04
N ALA A 343 -1.70 11.36 -14.31
CA ALA A 343 -2.25 10.27 -13.51
C ALA A 343 -1.30 9.05 -13.50
N SER A 344 -1.16 8.40 -12.36
CA SER A 344 -0.35 7.21 -12.14
C SER A 344 -0.79 6.05 -13.01
N ILE A 345 0.18 5.25 -13.46
CA ILE A 345 -0.08 4.02 -14.23
C ILE A 345 0.22 2.82 -13.32
N PRO A 346 -0.69 1.82 -13.24
CA PRO A 346 -0.41 0.56 -12.57
C PRO A 346 0.82 -0.12 -13.16
N TYR A 347 1.70 -0.61 -12.29
CA TYR A 347 2.89 -1.32 -12.73
C TYR A 347 2.54 -2.76 -13.17
N PRO A 348 3.03 -3.25 -14.32
CA PRO A 348 2.46 -4.41 -15.00
C PRO A 348 3.00 -5.79 -14.54
N SER A 349 3.28 -6.02 -13.26
CA SER A 349 3.85 -7.31 -12.81
C SER A 349 3.42 -7.75 -11.41
N ASP A 350 3.26 -9.06 -11.27
CA ASP A 350 2.67 -9.84 -10.18
C ASP A 350 3.68 -10.69 -9.39
N ASN A 351 4.99 -10.46 -9.57
CA ASN A 351 6.05 -11.10 -8.79
C ASN A 351 7.16 -10.10 -8.40
N GLN A 352 6.74 -9.04 -7.69
CA GLN A 352 7.61 -7.94 -7.33
C GLN A 352 7.48 -7.55 -5.87
N PHE A 353 8.46 -6.81 -5.39
CA PHE A 353 8.40 -6.18 -4.09
C PHE A 353 8.84 -4.73 -4.18
N PHE A 354 8.37 -3.96 -3.23
CA PHE A 354 8.71 -2.56 -3.09
C PHE A 354 9.42 -2.33 -1.75
N GLU A 355 10.48 -1.52 -1.74
CA GLU A 355 11.14 -1.05 -0.50
C GLU A 355 10.85 0.42 -0.25
N PHE A 356 10.18 0.75 0.85
CA PHE A 356 10.00 2.14 1.26
C PHE A 356 11.35 2.85 1.36
N THR A 357 11.45 4.03 0.75
CA THR A 357 12.70 4.79 0.67
C THR A 357 12.40 6.28 0.65
N ASN A 358 13.42 7.12 0.82
CA ASN A 358 13.29 8.55 0.64
C ASN A 358 13.14 8.96 -0.83
N THR A 359 12.56 10.14 -1.03
CA THR A 359 12.67 10.93 -2.25
C THR A 359 14.11 11.28 -2.59
N GLY A 360 14.33 11.73 -3.82
CA GLY A 360 15.61 12.18 -4.30
C GLY A 360 16.19 13.35 -3.50
N PHE A 361 17.52 13.38 -3.37
CA PHE A 361 18.19 14.48 -2.66
C PHE A 361 18.15 15.75 -3.48
N ASP A 362 18.45 15.68 -4.78
CA ASP A 362 18.43 16.86 -5.65
C ASP A 362 17.00 17.41 -5.76
N LYS A 363 15.99 16.53 -5.82
CA LYS A 363 14.58 16.91 -6.03
C LYS A 363 13.81 17.33 -4.77
N ASP A 364 14.16 16.78 -3.60
CA ASP A 364 13.38 16.94 -2.37
C ASP A 364 14.21 16.88 -1.08
N ALA A 365 15.55 17.01 -1.18
CA ALA A 365 16.48 16.87 -0.05
C ALA A 365 16.33 15.56 0.75
N GLY A 366 15.74 14.52 0.13
CA GLY A 366 15.46 13.24 0.78
C GLY A 366 14.43 13.30 1.91
N GLN A 367 13.50 14.24 1.89
CA GLN A 367 12.67 14.55 3.06
C GLN A 367 11.35 13.78 3.15
N THR A 368 10.95 13.09 2.09
CA THR A 368 9.65 12.39 2.02
C THR A 368 9.87 10.90 1.83
N THR A 369 9.20 10.05 2.62
CA THR A 369 9.22 8.60 2.40
C THR A 369 8.18 8.24 1.34
N VAL A 370 8.60 7.44 0.36
CA VAL A 370 7.78 6.95 -0.75
C VAL A 370 7.86 5.43 -0.85
N PRO A 371 6.83 4.78 -1.41
CA PRO A 371 5.60 5.30 -1.96
C PRO A 371 4.64 5.75 -0.87
N PHE A 372 3.64 6.51 -1.29
CA PHE A 372 2.48 6.80 -0.46
C PHE A 372 1.52 5.62 -0.44
N ILE A 373 0.61 5.57 0.52
CA ILE A 373 -0.43 4.55 0.62
C ILE A 373 -1.74 5.15 0.10
N ASP A 374 -2.30 4.61 -0.98
CA ASP A 374 -3.63 4.97 -1.47
C ASP A 374 -4.68 4.40 -0.51
N ILE A 375 -5.48 5.29 0.09
CA ILE A 375 -6.49 4.94 1.10
C ILE A 375 -7.91 4.96 0.53
N GLN A 376 -8.08 5.08 -0.78
CA GLN A 376 -9.40 5.09 -1.42
C GLN A 376 -10.07 3.72 -1.33
N ASP A 377 -11.39 3.74 -1.15
CA ASP A 377 -12.23 2.54 -1.07
C ASP A 377 -12.25 1.77 -2.40
N VAL A 378 -11.77 0.52 -2.41
CA VAL A 378 -11.87 -0.36 -3.58
C VAL A 378 -13.04 -1.30 -3.41
N ILE A 379 -14.10 -1.04 -4.20
CA ILE A 379 -15.37 -1.77 -4.16
C ILE A 379 -15.90 -1.95 -5.59
N SER A 380 -16.70 -2.99 -5.81
CA SER A 380 -17.48 -3.16 -7.04
C SER A 380 -18.88 -2.57 -6.90
N LYS A 381 -19.51 -2.20 -8.01
CA LYS A 381 -20.93 -1.79 -8.05
C LYS A 381 -21.64 -2.55 -9.18
N PRO A 382 -22.56 -3.48 -8.88
CA PRO A 382 -23.00 -3.90 -7.54
C PRO A 382 -21.89 -4.62 -6.74
N ALA A 383 -22.07 -4.75 -5.42
CA ALA A 383 -21.17 -5.52 -4.58
C ALA A 383 -21.27 -7.02 -4.95
N VAL A 384 -20.13 -7.69 -5.03
CA VAL A 384 -20.04 -9.13 -5.33
C VAL A 384 -19.05 -9.80 -4.40
N PRO A 385 -19.14 -11.12 -4.17
CA PRO A 385 -18.09 -11.85 -3.49
C PRO A 385 -16.77 -11.71 -4.28
N LEU A 386 -15.65 -11.76 -3.55
CA LEU A 386 -14.33 -11.67 -4.13
C LEU A 386 -13.70 -13.07 -4.21
N SER A 387 -13.12 -13.40 -5.36
CA SER A 387 -12.29 -14.61 -5.51
C SER A 387 -10.82 -14.33 -5.22
N GLY A 388 -10.43 -13.07 -5.05
CA GLY A 388 -9.06 -12.70 -4.81
C GLY A 388 -8.88 -11.24 -4.42
N ILE A 389 -7.70 -10.92 -3.93
CA ILE A 389 -7.28 -9.60 -3.45
C ILE A 389 -5.78 -9.44 -3.72
N GLY A 390 -5.32 -8.21 -3.94
CA GLY A 390 -3.90 -7.93 -4.03
C GLY A 390 -3.50 -6.54 -3.57
N ILE A 391 -2.20 -6.34 -3.47
CA ILE A 391 -1.57 -5.02 -3.31
C ILE A 391 -0.75 -4.76 -4.57
N TYR A 392 -0.90 -3.58 -5.16
CA TYR A 392 -0.15 -3.19 -6.35
C TYR A 392 0.48 -1.82 -6.18
N TYR A 393 1.47 -1.56 -7.03
CA TYR A 393 2.12 -0.26 -7.14
C TYR A 393 1.61 0.47 -8.39
N LYS A 394 1.32 1.77 -8.27
CA LYS A 394 1.07 2.66 -9.41
C LYS A 394 1.91 3.93 -9.30
N GLY A 395 2.41 4.43 -10.41
CA GLY A 395 3.22 5.66 -10.39
C GLY A 395 3.55 6.20 -11.76
N ARG A 396 4.46 7.17 -11.79
CA ARG A 396 5.06 7.75 -12.98
C ARG A 396 6.57 7.74 -12.85
N ASP A 397 7.25 7.61 -13.96
CA ASP A 397 8.71 7.64 -14.00
C ASP A 397 9.24 8.92 -13.35
N GLY A 398 10.21 8.77 -12.46
CA GLY A 398 10.81 9.87 -11.72
C GLY A 398 10.01 10.35 -10.51
N PHE A 399 8.89 9.70 -10.15
CA PHE A 399 8.08 9.96 -8.96
C PHE A 399 7.99 8.74 -8.05
N GLY A 400 7.63 8.95 -6.78
CA GLY A 400 7.58 7.90 -5.75
C GLY A 400 6.40 6.93 -5.85
N GLY A 401 5.34 7.29 -6.57
CA GLY A 401 4.12 6.49 -6.74
C GLY A 401 3.33 6.21 -5.44
N PHE A 402 2.43 5.23 -5.54
CA PHE A 402 1.46 4.81 -4.53
C PHE A 402 1.38 3.28 -4.46
N LEU A 403 1.31 2.75 -3.25
CA LEU A 403 0.82 1.40 -2.97
C LEU A 403 -0.69 1.44 -2.78
N ALA A 404 -1.41 0.57 -3.46
CA ALA A 404 -2.86 0.57 -3.45
C ALA A 404 -3.41 -0.85 -3.34
N PRO A 405 -4.57 -1.04 -2.70
CA PRO A 405 -5.25 -2.32 -2.71
C PRO A 405 -5.95 -2.53 -4.05
N LYS A 406 -6.16 -3.79 -4.41
CA LYS A 406 -7.06 -4.19 -5.49
C LYS A 406 -7.87 -5.41 -5.10
N ILE A 407 -9.04 -5.55 -5.69
CA ILE A 407 -9.94 -6.69 -5.46
C ILE A 407 -10.16 -7.43 -6.78
N ILE A 408 -10.42 -8.72 -6.71
CA ILE A 408 -10.70 -9.57 -7.87
C ILE A 408 -12.08 -10.17 -7.66
N THR A 409 -13.03 -9.76 -8.50
CA THR A 409 -14.43 -10.17 -8.38
C THR A 409 -14.60 -11.65 -8.71
N TYR A 410 -15.59 -12.30 -8.09
CA TYR A 410 -15.87 -13.72 -8.33
C TYR A 410 -16.16 -14.03 -9.81
N ASP A 411 -15.65 -15.16 -10.30
CA ASP A 411 -15.93 -15.62 -11.66
C ASP A 411 -17.26 -16.37 -11.74
N PHE A 412 -18.25 -15.72 -12.34
CA PHE A 412 -19.58 -16.31 -12.57
C PHE A 412 -19.67 -17.16 -13.85
N SER A 413 -18.65 -17.14 -14.71
CA SER A 413 -18.63 -17.85 -15.99
C SER A 413 -18.90 -19.37 -15.90
N PRO A 414 -18.44 -20.09 -14.85
CA PRO A 414 -18.67 -21.53 -14.75
C PRO A 414 -20.15 -21.87 -14.52
N HIS A 415 -20.91 -20.92 -13.96
CA HIS A 415 -22.32 -21.07 -13.62
C HIS A 415 -23.27 -20.69 -14.74
N VAL A 416 -22.75 -20.23 -15.88
CA VAL A 416 -23.54 -20.00 -17.10
C VAL A 416 -23.84 -21.34 -17.76
N GLN A 417 -25.09 -21.80 -17.58
CA GLN A 417 -25.59 -23.03 -18.19
C GLN A 417 -26.08 -22.79 -19.62
N LEU A 418 -25.54 -23.57 -20.57
CA LEU A 418 -26.05 -23.58 -21.94
C LEU A 418 -27.29 -24.48 -22.00
N PRO A 419 -28.37 -24.05 -22.68
CA PRO A 419 -29.54 -24.89 -22.85
C PRO A 419 -29.17 -26.17 -23.60
N LYS A 420 -29.49 -27.33 -23.02
CA LYS A 420 -29.57 -28.59 -23.76
C LYS A 420 -31.03 -28.76 -24.15
N TRP A 421 -31.36 -28.50 -25.41
CA TRP A 421 -32.67 -28.88 -25.92
C TRP A 421 -32.56 -30.31 -26.40
N GLU A 422 -33.28 -31.22 -25.75
CA GLU A 422 -33.51 -32.54 -26.31
C GLU A 422 -34.30 -32.34 -27.60
N SER A 423 -33.78 -32.89 -28.69
CA SER A 423 -34.51 -33.02 -29.95
C SER A 423 -35.76 -33.85 -29.66
N ALA A 424 -36.92 -33.21 -29.62
CA ALA A 424 -38.21 -33.89 -29.48
C ALA A 424 -38.59 -34.62 -30.77
#